data_AF-A0A6A6U3G2-F1
#
_entry.id   AF-A0A6A6U3G2-F1
#
_cell.length_a   1.000
_cell.length_b   1.000
_cell.length_c   1.000
_cell.angle_alpha   90.00
_cell.angle_beta   90.00
_cell.angle_gamma   90.00
#
_symmetry.space_group_name_H-M   'P 1'
#
loop_
_entity.id
_entity.type
_entity.pdbx_description
1 polymer ?
#
loop_
_entity_poly.entity_id
_entity_poly.type
_entity_poly.pdbx_seq_one_letter_code
_entity_poly.pdbx_strand_id
1 'polypeptide(L)'
;MLSSLSFLLALACSAVNAAPKVLICSDSTTADYAKTNDLQGWGYFLNEYMSIKVVNMAKNGRSTRSFIREGLWAKLLADTQPGDFVIIEMGHNDVGGPPTA
;
A
#
# COMPACT_ATOMS: atom_id res chain seq x y z
N MET A 1 4.64 -31.68 -48.60
CA MET A 1 4.50 -30.38 -47.90
C MET A 1 3.80 -30.67 -46.57
N LEU A 2 4.56 -30.82 -45.48
CA LEU A 2 3.99 -31.08 -44.16
C LEU A 2 3.33 -29.79 -43.66
N SER A 3 2.00 -29.83 -43.56
CA SER A 3 1.15 -28.79 -42.99
C SER A 3 1.61 -28.48 -41.57
N SER A 4 2.32 -27.37 -41.44
CA SER A 4 2.93 -26.81 -40.22
C SER A 4 1.87 -26.22 -39.30
N LEU A 5 0.81 -26.97 -39.05
CA LEU A 5 -0.26 -26.58 -38.14
C LEU A 5 0.12 -27.01 -36.72
N SER A 6 1.26 -26.49 -36.27
CA SER A 6 1.47 -26.16 -34.85
C SER A 6 0.39 -25.15 -34.51
N PHE A 7 -0.81 -25.65 -34.25
CA PHE A 7 -1.89 -24.87 -33.67
C PHE A 7 -1.34 -24.40 -32.34
N LEU A 8 -0.87 -23.14 -32.39
CA LEU A 8 -0.44 -22.31 -31.30
C LEU A 8 -1.22 -22.75 -30.06
N LEU A 9 -0.56 -23.50 -29.19
CA LEU A 9 -1.04 -23.74 -27.84
C LEU A 9 -1.26 -22.33 -27.32
N ALA A 10 -2.52 -21.90 -27.28
CA ALA A 10 -2.91 -20.63 -26.74
C ALA A 10 -2.47 -20.69 -25.29
N LEU A 11 -1.25 -20.21 -25.06
CA LEU A 11 -0.67 -19.98 -23.76
C LEU A 11 -1.44 -18.78 -23.21
N ALA A 12 -2.73 -18.99 -22.93
CA ALA A 12 -3.40 -18.34 -21.85
C ALA A 12 -2.69 -18.85 -20.59
N CYS A 13 -1.47 -18.35 -20.39
CA CYS A 13 -0.96 -18.12 -19.05
C CYS A 13 -1.98 -17.16 -18.46
N SER A 14 -3.04 -17.72 -17.86
CA SER A 14 -3.79 -16.99 -16.85
C SER A 14 -2.71 -16.52 -15.89
N ALA A 15 -2.40 -15.22 -15.93
CA ALA A 15 -1.47 -14.65 -14.98
C ALA A 15 -1.99 -15.07 -13.61
N VAL A 16 -1.23 -15.92 -12.91
CA VAL A 16 -1.56 -16.27 -11.53
C VAL A 16 -1.51 -14.94 -10.81
N ASN A 17 -2.69 -14.38 -10.53
CA ASN A 17 -2.76 -13.09 -9.90
C ASN A 17 -2.08 -13.26 -8.54
N ALA A 18 -1.16 -12.37 -8.21
CA ALA A 18 -0.51 -12.41 -6.91
C ALA A 18 -1.60 -12.41 -5.82
N ALA A 19 -1.37 -13.13 -4.73
CA ALA A 19 -2.31 -13.11 -3.61
C ALA A 19 -2.58 -11.65 -3.21
N PRO A 20 -3.85 -11.24 -3.06
CA PRO A 20 -4.18 -9.86 -2.70
C PRO A 20 -3.42 -9.41 -1.47
N LYS A 21 -3.06 -8.12 -1.41
CA LYS A 21 -2.52 -7.49 -0.21
C LYS A 21 -3.25 -6.20 0.11
N VAL A 22 -3.16 -5.79 1.37
CA VAL A 22 -3.57 -4.47 1.85
C VAL A 22 -2.35 -3.57 1.86
N LEU A 23 -2.45 -2.40 1.24
CA LEU A 23 -1.47 -1.31 1.38
C LEU A 23 -2.11 -0.18 2.19
N ILE A 24 -1.38 0.38 3.14
CA ILE A 24 -1.92 1.42 4.02
C ILE A 24 -1.18 2.75 3.80
N CYS A 25 -1.95 3.78 3.46
CA CYS A 25 -1.55 5.18 3.39
C CYS A 25 -2.09 5.89 4.64
N SER A 26 -1.22 6.23 5.60
CA SER A 26 -1.65 6.93 6.83
C SER A 26 -0.50 7.66 7.55
N ASP A 27 -0.80 8.20 8.72
CA ASP A 27 0.08 8.99 9.57
C ASP A 27 0.54 8.22 10.85
N SER A 28 0.73 8.94 11.96
CA SER A 28 1.22 8.40 13.22
C SER A 28 0.26 7.42 13.90
N THR A 29 -1.05 7.57 13.69
CA THR A 29 -2.09 6.70 14.28
C THR A 29 -2.03 5.28 13.74
N THR A 30 -1.38 5.09 12.61
CA THR A 30 -1.29 3.81 11.91
C THR A 30 0.15 3.30 11.77
N ALA A 31 1.16 4.18 11.81
CA ALA A 31 2.56 3.83 11.56
C ALA A 31 3.12 2.75 12.49
N ASP A 32 4.01 1.93 11.93
CA ASP A 32 4.80 0.96 12.69
C ASP A 32 5.95 1.64 13.44
N TYR A 33 6.06 1.34 14.72
CA TYR A 33 7.20 1.72 15.57
C TYR A 33 7.97 0.49 16.05
N ALA A 34 9.17 0.71 16.59
CA ALA A 34 9.97 -0.36 17.21
C ALA A 34 9.17 -1.05 18.33
N LYS A 35 9.31 -2.38 18.46
CA LYS A 35 8.58 -3.16 19.48
C LYS A 35 8.86 -2.75 20.93
N THR A 36 9.96 -2.05 21.15
CA THR A 36 10.36 -1.48 22.44
C THR A 36 9.76 -0.10 22.70
N ASN A 37 8.99 0.45 21.76
CA ASN A 37 8.30 1.72 21.90
C ASN A 37 6.92 1.49 22.53
N ASP A 38 6.53 2.37 23.45
CA ASP A 38 5.20 2.35 24.05
C ASP A 38 4.10 2.78 23.05
N LEU A 39 4.48 3.45 21.96
CA LEU A 39 3.59 3.83 20.88
C LEU A 39 3.54 2.76 19.81
N GLN A 40 2.32 2.44 19.37
CA GLN A 40 2.11 1.64 18.18
C GLN A 40 0.85 2.08 17.44
N GLY A 41 0.93 2.18 16.11
CA GLY A 41 -0.24 2.49 15.28
C GLY A 41 -1.14 1.27 15.08
N TRP A 42 -2.41 1.50 14.77
CA TRP A 42 -3.38 0.40 14.58
C TRP A 42 -3.01 -0.54 13.42
N GLY A 43 -2.31 -0.02 12.39
CA GLY A 43 -1.90 -0.79 11.22
C GLY A 43 -0.90 -1.90 11.53
N TYR A 44 -0.10 -1.74 12.59
CA TYR A 44 0.84 -2.76 13.07
C TYR A 44 0.12 -4.06 13.47
N PHE A 45 -1.04 -3.94 14.11
CA PHE A 45 -1.82 -5.09 14.60
C PHE A 45 -2.69 -5.72 13.52
N LEU A 46 -2.98 -5.01 12.42
CA LEU A 46 -3.95 -5.45 11.41
C LEU A 46 -3.60 -6.81 10.81
N ASN A 47 -2.31 -7.11 10.67
CA ASN A 47 -1.85 -8.37 10.10
C ASN A 47 -2.24 -9.61 10.94
N GLU A 48 -2.57 -9.44 12.23
CA GLU A 48 -3.05 -10.50 13.12
C GLU A 48 -4.51 -10.88 12.84
N TYR A 49 -5.26 -9.99 12.19
CA TYR A 49 -6.70 -10.13 11.92
C TYR A 49 -7.01 -10.43 10.45
N MET A 50 -5.98 -10.60 9.62
CA MET A 50 -6.12 -10.74 8.16
C MET A 50 -5.46 -12.02 7.65
N SER A 51 -6.09 -12.66 6.67
CA SER A 51 -5.50 -13.78 5.93
C SER A 51 -4.68 -13.35 4.71
N ILE A 52 -4.63 -12.05 4.42
CA ILE A 52 -3.88 -11.45 3.32
C ILE A 52 -2.78 -10.54 3.88
N LYS A 53 -1.69 -10.38 3.13
CA LYS A 53 -0.54 -9.60 3.57
C LYS A 53 -0.94 -8.13 3.80
N VAL A 54 -0.55 -7.58 4.95
CA VAL A 54 -0.64 -6.13 5.21
C VAL A 54 0.73 -5.48 4.96
N VAL A 55 0.75 -4.44 4.14
CA VAL A 55 1.90 -3.58 3.86
C VAL A 55 1.61 -2.20 4.42
N ASN A 56 2.04 -1.97 5.66
CA ASN A 56 1.84 -0.69 6.32
C ASN A 56 2.88 0.33 5.84
N MET A 57 2.45 1.31 5.04
CA MET A 57 3.31 2.39 4.54
C MET A 57 3.07 3.71 5.27
N ALA A 58 2.30 3.68 6.37
CA ALA A 58 2.04 4.86 7.17
C ALA A 58 3.31 5.45 7.77
N LYS A 59 3.36 6.79 7.88
CA LYS A 59 4.52 7.51 8.39
C LYS A 59 4.11 8.59 9.39
N ASN A 60 4.69 8.52 10.59
CA ASN A 60 4.50 9.50 11.64
C ASN A 60 4.70 10.95 11.12
N GLY A 61 3.79 11.84 11.51
CA GLY A 61 3.82 13.27 11.21
C GLY A 61 3.50 13.64 9.76
N ARG A 62 3.01 12.70 8.94
CA ARG A 62 2.63 13.01 7.56
C ARG A 62 1.20 13.51 7.49
N SER A 63 1.01 14.59 6.74
CA SER A 63 -0.28 15.02 6.21
C SER A 63 -0.45 14.45 4.81
N THR A 64 -1.64 14.59 4.22
CA THR A 64 -1.85 14.24 2.81
C THR A 64 -0.83 14.93 1.91
N ARG A 65 -0.56 16.22 2.16
CA ARG A 65 0.40 17.02 1.38
C ARG A 65 1.83 16.49 1.50
N SER A 66 2.32 16.24 2.72
CA SER A 66 3.71 15.78 2.89
C SER A 66 3.89 14.34 2.42
N PHE A 67 2.89 13.47 2.61
CA PHE A 67 2.92 12.10 2.11
C PHE A 67 3.08 12.04 0.58
N ILE A 68 2.34 12.89 -0.14
CA ILE A 68 2.48 13.02 -1.61
C ILE A 68 3.84 13.63 -1.97
N ARG A 69 4.22 14.75 -1.35
CA ARG A 69 5.46 15.48 -1.67
C ARG A 69 6.73 14.67 -1.45
N GLU A 70 6.73 13.80 -0.44
CA GLU A 70 7.85 12.91 -0.12
C GLU A 70 7.89 11.65 -0.99
N GLY A 71 6.98 11.51 -1.96
CA GLY A 71 6.95 10.38 -2.89
C GLY A 71 6.39 9.08 -2.30
N LEU A 72 5.85 9.11 -1.09
CA LEU A 72 5.28 7.93 -0.44
C LEU A 72 4.02 7.44 -1.17
N TRP A 73 3.20 8.37 -1.68
CA TRP A 73 2.05 8.04 -2.52
C TRP A 73 2.47 7.39 -3.83
N ALA A 74 3.47 7.95 -4.51
CA ALA A 74 3.98 7.40 -5.76
C ALA A 74 4.55 5.98 -5.55
N LYS A 75 5.26 5.75 -4.44
CA LYS A 75 5.76 4.44 -4.05
C LYS A 75 4.61 3.45 -3.82
N LEU A 76 3.58 3.84 -3.07
CA LEU A 76 2.42 2.99 -2.80
C LEU A 76 1.71 2.58 -4.09
N LEU A 77 1.49 3.55 -5.00
CA LEU A 77 0.89 3.26 -6.30
C LEU A 77 1.72 2.30 -7.14
N ALA A 78 3.05 2.43 -7.12
CA ALA A 78 3.94 1.51 -7.83
C ALA A 78 3.89 0.08 -7.26
N ASP A 79 3.65 -0.07 -5.95
CA ASP A 79 3.53 -1.37 -5.27
C ASP A 79 2.13 -2.00 -5.40
N THR A 80 1.13 -1.24 -5.89
CA THR A 80 -0.27 -1.68 -6.02
C THR A 80 -0.49 -2.48 -7.31
N GLN A 81 -1.24 -3.58 -7.23
CA GLN A 81 -1.59 -4.45 -8.35
C GLN A 81 -3.12 -4.67 -8.41
N PRO A 82 -3.69 -5.08 -9.57
CA PRO A 82 -5.10 -5.41 -9.67
C PRO A 82 -5.52 -6.50 -8.66
N GLY A 83 -6.49 -6.18 -7.81
CA GLY A 83 -6.97 -7.06 -6.74
C GLY A 83 -6.46 -6.71 -5.34
N ASP A 84 -5.51 -5.79 -5.22
CA ASP A 84 -5.08 -5.24 -3.94
C ASP A 84 -6.10 -4.26 -3.35
N PHE A 85 -6.00 -4.07 -2.03
CA PHE A 85 -6.75 -3.05 -1.30
C PHE A 85 -5.82 -1.92 -0.88
N VAL A 86 -6.25 -0.68 -1.05
CA VAL A 86 -5.57 0.50 -0.51
C VAL A 86 -6.46 1.12 0.56
N ILE A 87 -5.99 1.14 1.81
CA ILE A 87 -6.66 1.83 2.91
C ILE A 87 -6.00 3.20 3.07
N ILE A 88 -6.82 4.25 3.11
CA ILE A 88 -6.37 5.63 3.25
C ILE A 88 -7.03 6.24 4.49
N GLU A 89 -6.20 6.65 5.46
CA GLU A 89 -6.60 7.39 6.65
C GLU A 89 -5.67 8.59 6.77
N MET A 90 -6.18 9.81 6.58
CA MET A 90 -5.39 11.05 6.70
C MET A 90 -6.23 12.11 7.39
N GLY A 91 -5.57 13.08 8.02
CA GLY A 91 -6.24 14.27 8.56
C GLY A 91 -5.58 14.86 9.80
N HIS A 92 -5.01 14.04 10.69
CA HIS A 92 -4.47 14.55 11.97
C HIS A 92 -3.40 15.63 11.78
N ASN A 93 -2.61 15.52 10.71
CA ASN A 93 -1.54 16.46 10.38
C ASN A 93 -1.89 17.42 9.24
N ASP A 94 -3.10 17.34 8.69
CA ASP A 94 -3.57 18.23 7.61
C ASP A 94 -4.07 19.58 8.15
N VAL A 95 -4.17 19.70 9.48
CA VAL A 95 -4.46 20.96 10.17
C VAL A 95 -3.28 21.93 10.08
N GLY A 96 -3.58 23.21 9.86
CA GLY A 96 -2.57 24.26 9.69
C GLY A 96 -2.25 24.52 8.22
N GLY A 97 -2.69 25.68 7.72
CA GLY A 97 -2.36 26.17 6.39
C GLY A 97 -0.85 26.48 6.24
N PRO A 98 -0.40 26.87 5.04
CA PRO A 98 0.92 27.49 4.91
C PRO A 98 1.07 28.60 5.97
N PRO A 99 2.28 28.87 6.49
CA PRO A 99 2.50 29.99 7.38
C PRO A 99 1.82 31.21 6.76
N THR A 100 0.86 31.81 7.47
CA THR A 100 0.29 33.09 7.04
C THR A 100 1.47 34.04 6.89
N ALA A 101 1.73 34.48 5.66
CA ALA A 101 2.74 35.47 5.35
C ALA A 101 2.44 36.80 6.05
#